data_AF-A0A7L4G760-F1
#
_entry.id   AF-A0A7L4G760-F1
#
_cell.length_a   1.000
_cell.length_b   1.000
_cell.length_c   1.000
_cell.angle_alpha   90.00
_cell.angle_beta   90.00
_cell.angle_gamma   90.00
#
_symmetry.space_group_name_H-M   'P 1'
#
loop_
_entity.id
_entity.type
_entity.pdbx_description
1 polymer ?
#
loop_
_entity_poly.entity_id
_entity_poly.type
_entity_poly.pdbx_seq_one_letter_code
_entity_poly.pdbx_strand_id
1 'polypeptide(L)'
;AMEDPPSSFRFRRAAVVAAGLIRYRRGGPGRGLVLRDVRRGRGPDIDDAGHKYHLEFVLEDLNDKDSTVNCTAEVLYHLGNRNTPPDVQFTTEGELKSSSEADHRFYNQIKSLEEELVAENIPDSHGNVPPALVPVRLLAGAAAGYVIWQNSTEDTELHLAQIKRVKQVKRSDEYLEFDYVILLHDVVSQ
;
A
#
# COMPACT_ATOMS: atom_id res chain seq x y z
N ALA A 1 -18.16 20.90 13.34
CA ALA A 1 -17.29 19.72 13.30
C ALA A 1 -15.94 20.12 13.86
N MET A 2 -15.38 19.33 14.77
CA MET A 2 -14.12 19.61 15.44
C MET A 2 -12.96 19.26 14.48
N GLU A 3 -12.17 20.25 14.09
CA GLU A 3 -10.90 20.02 13.38
C GLU A 3 -9.86 19.61 14.43
N ASP A 4 -9.59 18.31 14.53
CA ASP A 4 -8.41 17.81 15.23
C ASP A 4 -7.16 18.15 14.41
N PRO A 5 -5.98 18.31 15.06
CA PRO A 5 -4.75 18.56 14.32
C PRO A 5 -4.46 17.43 13.31
N PRO A 6 -3.94 17.74 12.11
CA PRO A 6 -3.63 16.75 11.06
C PRO A 6 -2.69 15.63 11.52
N SER A 7 -1.90 15.89 12.57
CA SER A 7 -0.98 14.95 13.23
C SER A 7 -1.67 13.95 14.18
N SER A 8 -3.00 13.97 14.30
CA SER A 8 -3.74 12.98 15.08
C SER A 8 -3.51 11.57 14.51
N PHE A 9 -3.16 10.62 15.38
CA PHE A 9 -2.93 9.23 15.00
C PHE A 9 -4.13 8.60 14.29
N ARG A 10 -5.36 9.05 14.60
CA ARG A 10 -6.59 8.59 13.94
C ARG A 10 -6.61 8.91 12.45
N PHE A 11 -6.26 10.14 12.08
CA PHE A 11 -6.20 10.55 10.68
C PHE A 11 -5.06 9.87 9.94
N ARG A 12 -3.92 9.67 10.61
CA ARG A 12 -2.81 8.92 10.03
C ARG A 12 -3.19 7.46 9.74
N ARG A 13 -3.85 6.78 10.68
CA ARG A 13 -4.34 5.40 10.50
C ARG A 13 -5.32 5.30 9.33
N ALA A 14 -6.32 6.18 9.30
CA ALA A 14 -7.28 6.23 8.19
C ALA A 14 -6.60 6.54 6.84
N ALA A 15 -5.60 7.43 6.82
CA ALA A 15 -4.82 7.71 5.63
C ALA A 15 -3.97 6.51 5.18
N VAL A 16 -3.44 5.70 6.10
CA VAL A 16 -2.73 4.45 5.76
C VAL A 16 -3.66 3.46 5.07
N VAL A 17 -4.92 3.34 5.51
CA VAL A 17 -5.93 2.50 4.85
C VAL A 17 -6.21 2.98 3.43
N ALA A 18 -6.49 4.29 3.27
CA ALA A 18 -6.74 4.87 1.96
C ALA A 18 -5.53 4.72 1.02
N ALA A 19 -4.32 4.99 1.54
CA ALA A 19 -3.07 4.80 0.82
C ALA A 19 -2.85 3.34 0.41
N GLY A 20 -3.23 2.38 1.27
CA GLY A 20 -3.18 0.94 0.97
C GLY A 20 -4.03 0.59 -0.26
N LEU A 21 -5.28 1.04 -0.31
CA LEU A 21 -6.16 0.81 -1.47
C LEU A 21 -5.64 1.51 -2.73
N ILE A 22 -5.17 2.76 -2.62
CA ILE A 22 -4.61 3.49 -3.76
C ILE A 22 -3.38 2.77 -4.31
N ARG A 23 -2.48 2.32 -3.42
CA ARG A 23 -1.28 1.55 -3.78
C ARG A 23 -1.64 0.23 -4.45
N TYR A 24 -2.66 -0.48 -3.98
CA TYR A 24 -3.14 -1.69 -4.65
C TYR A 24 -3.67 -1.41 -6.06
N ARG A 25 -4.40 -0.31 -6.26
CA ARG A 25 -4.99 0.05 -7.55
C ARG A 25 -4.01 0.68 -8.54
N ARG A 26 -2.99 1.39 -8.06
CA ARG A 26 -2.13 2.24 -8.90
C ARG A 26 -0.63 1.96 -8.79
N GLY A 27 -0.21 1.15 -7.82
CA GLY A 27 1.16 0.70 -7.66
C GLY A 27 1.48 -0.50 -8.54
N GLY A 28 2.74 -0.90 -8.55
CA GLY A 28 3.22 -2.01 -9.36
C GLY A 28 4.74 -2.18 -9.23
N PRO A 29 5.35 -3.07 -10.03
CA PRO A 29 6.79 -3.30 -9.97
C PRO A 29 7.62 -2.06 -10.36
N GLY A 30 7.08 -1.17 -11.19
CA GLY A 30 7.70 0.11 -11.55
C GLY A 30 7.27 1.31 -10.71
N ARG A 31 6.36 1.15 -9.73
CA ARG A 31 5.80 2.29 -8.96
C ARG A 31 5.54 1.93 -7.50
N GLY A 32 6.23 2.61 -6.59
CA GLY A 32 6.10 2.41 -5.15
C GLY A 32 5.44 3.58 -4.46
N LEU A 33 4.12 3.54 -4.21
CA LEU A 33 3.44 4.66 -3.55
C LEU A 33 3.48 4.55 -2.02
N VAL A 34 3.90 5.62 -1.34
CA VAL A 34 3.91 5.71 0.13
C VAL A 34 3.22 6.97 0.64
N LEU A 35 2.61 6.87 1.83
CA LEU A 35 2.03 8.03 2.51
C LEU A 35 3.17 8.93 2.99
N ARG A 36 3.25 10.14 2.43
CA ARG A 36 4.25 11.14 2.80
C ARG A 36 3.78 12.00 3.98
N ASP A 37 2.57 12.55 3.87
CA ASP A 37 2.04 13.46 4.87
C ASP A 37 0.51 13.51 4.85
N VAL A 38 -0.11 13.79 6.00
CA VAL A 38 -1.55 14.07 6.13
C VAL A 38 -1.71 15.57 6.31
N ARG A 39 -2.31 16.23 5.33
CA ARG A 39 -2.48 17.69 5.31
C ARG A 39 -3.66 18.12 6.16
N ARG A 40 -4.74 17.36 6.09
CA ARG A 40 -5.99 17.65 6.80
C ARG A 40 -6.74 16.37 7.13
N GLY A 41 -7.40 16.39 8.28
CA GLY A 41 -8.34 15.36 8.69
C GLY A 41 -9.56 15.99 9.35
N ARG A 42 -10.73 15.41 9.10
CA ARG A 42 -12.00 15.77 9.77
C ARG A 42 -12.73 14.48 10.15
N GLY A 43 -13.37 14.51 11.32
CA GLY A 43 -14.16 13.40 11.85
C GLY A 43 -13.56 12.80 13.14
N PRO A 44 -14.06 11.63 13.59
CA PRO A 44 -15.07 10.84 12.90
C PRO A 44 -16.44 11.52 12.89
N ASP A 45 -17.12 11.50 11.74
CA ASP A 45 -18.58 11.61 11.72
C ASP A 45 -19.14 10.24 12.16
N ILE A 46 -19.99 10.25 13.18
CA ILE A 46 -20.51 9.02 13.82
C ILE A 46 -21.96 8.83 13.39
N ASP A 47 -22.27 7.67 12.82
CA ASP A 47 -23.63 7.25 12.50
C ASP A 47 -23.84 5.74 12.79
N ASP A 48 -25.02 5.21 12.46
CA ASP A 48 -25.34 3.80 12.68
C ASP A 48 -24.47 2.84 11.86
N ALA A 49 -23.84 3.29 10.78
CA ALA A 49 -22.95 2.47 9.96
C ALA A 49 -21.53 2.40 10.56
N GLY A 50 -21.07 3.48 11.21
CA GLY A 50 -19.85 3.48 12.01
C GLY A 50 -19.15 4.82 12.06
N HIS A 51 -17.82 4.81 11.93
CA HIS A 51 -16.98 6.00 12.04
C HIS A 51 -16.39 6.40 10.70
N LYS A 52 -16.76 7.59 10.21
CA LYS A 52 -16.32 8.11 8.93
C LYS A 52 -15.30 9.25 9.06
N TYR A 53 -14.17 9.11 8.38
CA TYR A 53 -13.09 10.08 8.34
C TYR A 53 -12.98 10.70 6.95
N HIS A 54 -12.74 12.01 6.90
CA HIS A 54 -12.46 12.75 5.68
C HIS A 54 -11.03 13.27 5.72
N LEU A 55 -10.25 13.01 4.68
CA LEU A 55 -8.80 13.18 4.68
C LEU A 55 -8.32 13.90 3.43
N GLU A 56 -7.32 14.75 3.60
CA GLU A 56 -6.46 15.27 2.53
C GLU A 56 -5.01 14.88 2.86
N PHE A 57 -4.35 14.16 1.95
CA PHE A 57 -3.01 13.63 2.19
C PHE A 57 -2.19 13.57 0.90
N VAL A 58 -0.89 13.38 1.04
CA VAL A 58 0.06 13.32 -0.08
C VAL A 58 0.67 11.94 -0.16
N LEU A 59 0.65 11.35 -1.35
CA LEU A 59 1.46 10.18 -1.68
C LEU A 59 2.71 10.59 -2.43
N GLU A 60 3.79 9.85 -2.22
CA GLU A 60 5.08 9.98 -2.90
C GLU A 60 5.43 8.67 -3.61
N ASP A 61 6.07 8.76 -4.78
CA ASP A 61 6.67 7.60 -5.43
C ASP A 61 8.09 7.36 -4.89
N LEU A 62 8.35 6.14 -4.39
CA LEU A 62 9.64 5.71 -3.89
C LEU A 62 10.74 5.73 -4.96
N ASN A 63 10.37 5.58 -6.24
CA ASN A 63 11.32 5.64 -7.35
C ASN A 63 11.66 7.07 -7.77
N ASP A 64 10.82 8.05 -7.43
CA ASP A 64 10.98 9.46 -7.76
C ASP A 64 10.34 10.34 -6.67
N LYS A 65 11.16 10.76 -5.70
CA LYS A 65 10.71 11.47 -4.51
C LYS A 65 10.10 12.86 -4.79
N ASP A 66 10.37 13.41 -5.96
CA ASP A 66 9.77 14.67 -6.41
C ASP A 66 8.39 14.44 -7.05
N SER A 67 8.07 13.19 -7.43
CA SER A 67 6.75 12.79 -7.90
C SER A 67 5.81 12.55 -6.72
N THR A 68 5.01 13.57 -6.42
CA THR A 68 3.97 13.51 -5.40
C THR A 68 2.58 13.68 -6.01
N VAL A 69 1.57 13.09 -5.38
CA VAL A 69 0.17 13.22 -5.78
C VAL A 69 -0.68 13.56 -4.56
N ASN A 70 -1.50 14.60 -4.70
CA ASN A 70 -2.44 14.98 -3.66
C ASN A 70 -3.65 14.04 -3.74
N CYS A 71 -4.13 13.59 -2.58
CA CYS A 71 -5.24 12.67 -2.47
C CYS A 71 -6.27 13.23 -1.51
N THR A 72 -7.55 13.08 -1.86
CA THR A 72 -8.65 13.22 -0.91
C THR A 72 -9.31 11.88 -0.74
N ALA A 73 -9.70 11.53 0.49
CA ALA A 73 -10.41 10.28 0.74
C ALA A 73 -11.43 10.39 1.85
N GLU A 74 -12.43 9.52 1.76
CA GLU A 74 -13.37 9.20 2.82
C GLU A 74 -13.15 7.73 3.22
N VAL A 75 -12.98 7.49 4.53
CA VAL A 75 -12.76 6.15 5.08
C VAL A 75 -13.83 5.89 6.14
N LEU A 76 -14.65 4.86 5.94
CA LEU A 76 -15.69 4.43 6.88
C LEU A 76 -15.30 3.10 7.50
N TYR A 77 -15.17 3.08 8.83
CA TYR A 77 -14.97 1.87 9.61
C TYR A 77 -16.29 1.36 10.17
N HIS A 78 -16.60 0.08 9.93
CA HIS A 78 -17.85 -0.57 10.34
C HIS A 78 -17.75 -1.15 11.76
N LEU A 79 -18.22 -0.41 12.77
CA LEU A 79 -18.09 -0.82 14.18
C LEU A 79 -18.92 -2.05 14.55
N GLY A 80 -20.07 -2.24 13.89
CA GLY A 80 -20.97 -3.37 14.12
C GLY A 80 -20.50 -4.70 13.52
N ASN A 81 -19.51 -4.67 12.63
CA ASN A 81 -18.96 -5.88 12.00
C ASN A 81 -17.47 -5.72 11.71
N ARG A 82 -16.64 -6.18 12.66
CA ARG A 82 -15.17 -6.12 12.58
C ARG A 82 -14.57 -6.97 11.46
N ASN A 83 -15.36 -7.84 10.82
CA ASN A 83 -14.92 -8.65 9.68
C ASN A 83 -15.18 -7.95 8.33
N THR A 84 -15.83 -6.78 8.33
CA THR A 84 -16.04 -5.98 7.13
C THR A 84 -14.86 -5.02 6.94
N PRO A 85 -14.19 -5.05 5.77
CA PRO A 85 -13.19 -4.06 5.41
C PRO A 85 -13.73 -2.63 5.50
N PRO A 86 -12.90 -1.62 5.79
CA PRO A 86 -13.33 -0.23 5.71
C PRO A 86 -13.77 0.14 4.29
N ASP A 87 -14.84 0.92 4.15
CA ASP A 87 -15.19 1.49 2.85
C ASP A 87 -14.30 2.70 2.58
N VAL A 88 -13.71 2.74 1.39
CA VAL A 88 -12.79 3.81 0.99
C VAL A 88 -13.23 4.40 -0.34
N GLN A 89 -13.52 5.69 -0.33
CA GLN A 89 -13.68 6.49 -1.54
C GLN A 89 -12.52 7.48 -1.61
N PHE A 90 -11.96 7.68 -2.81
CA PHE A 90 -10.84 8.60 -2.96
C PHE A 90 -10.83 9.26 -4.33
N THR A 91 -10.23 10.44 -4.38
CA THR A 91 -9.80 11.11 -5.61
C THR A 91 -8.32 11.46 -5.50
N THR A 92 -7.69 11.64 -6.65
CA THR A 92 -6.28 12.03 -6.75
C THR A 92 -6.17 13.21 -7.68
N GLU A 93 -5.41 14.22 -7.28
CA GLU A 93 -5.12 15.41 -8.08
C GLU A 93 -3.66 15.40 -8.52
N GLY A 94 -3.45 15.55 -9.83
CA GLY A 94 -2.14 15.43 -10.48
C GLY A 94 -1.96 14.08 -11.17
N GLU A 95 -0.92 14.02 -12.02
CA GLU A 95 -0.56 12.81 -12.75
C GLU A 95 0.74 12.22 -12.20
N LEU A 96 0.71 10.92 -11.92
CA LEU A 96 1.91 10.16 -11.63
C LEU A 96 2.61 9.83 -12.95
N LYS A 97 3.95 9.94 -12.99
CA LYS A 97 4.74 9.53 -14.16
C LYS A 97 4.42 8.10 -14.56
N SER A 98 4.34 7.83 -15.86
CA SER A 98 4.04 6.48 -16.34
C SER A 98 5.09 5.48 -15.85
N SER A 99 4.64 4.36 -15.29
CA SER A 99 5.49 3.22 -14.94
C SER A 99 5.57 2.17 -16.05
N SER A 100 4.89 2.38 -17.18
CA SER A 100 4.66 1.35 -18.20
C SER A 100 5.95 0.72 -18.74
N GLU A 101 6.99 1.50 -19.00
CA GLU A 101 8.27 0.96 -19.48
C GLU A 101 8.95 0.07 -18.43
N ALA A 102 8.98 0.52 -17.17
CA ALA A 102 9.55 -0.23 -16.07
C ALA A 102 8.76 -1.52 -15.81
N ASP A 103 7.43 -1.45 -15.88
CA ASP A 103 6.53 -2.60 -15.72
C ASP A 103 6.74 -3.63 -16.84
N HIS A 104 6.84 -3.20 -18.11
CA HIS A 104 7.13 -4.10 -19.24
C HIS A 104 8.53 -4.72 -19.15
N ARG A 105 9.52 -3.94 -18.72
CA ARG A 105 10.88 -4.45 -18.53
C ARG A 105 10.91 -5.54 -17.46
N PHE A 106 10.25 -5.30 -16.32
CA PHE A 106 10.10 -6.32 -15.27
C PHE A 106 9.38 -7.56 -15.78
N TYR A 107 8.26 -7.39 -16.48
CA TYR A 107 7.50 -8.50 -17.05
C TYR A 107 8.35 -9.39 -17.96
N ASN A 108 9.02 -8.78 -18.94
CA ASN A 108 9.87 -9.49 -19.89
C ASN A 108 11.04 -10.19 -19.19
N GLN A 109 11.67 -9.52 -18.22
CA GLN A 109 12.76 -10.09 -17.43
C GLN A 109 12.31 -11.36 -16.69
N ILE A 110 11.17 -11.30 -15.98
CA ILE A 110 10.64 -12.45 -15.23
C ILE A 110 10.21 -13.59 -16.16
N LYS A 111 9.60 -13.28 -17.31
CA LYS A 111 9.24 -14.30 -18.32
C LYS A 111 10.46 -14.99 -18.93
N SER A 112 11.59 -14.30 -19.05
CA SER A 112 12.82 -14.83 -19.66
C SER A 112 13.71 -15.63 -18.72
N LEU A 113 13.39 -15.71 -17.41
CA LEU A 113 14.22 -16.46 -16.47
C LEU A 113 14.20 -17.96 -16.79
N GLU A 114 15.38 -18.57 -16.85
CA GLU A 114 15.53 -20.02 -17.02
C GLU A 114 15.00 -20.80 -15.81
N GLU A 115 15.25 -20.25 -14.61
CA GLU A 115 14.79 -20.79 -13.33
C GLU A 115 13.78 -19.86 -12.66
N GLU A 116 12.90 -20.42 -11.83
CA GLU A 116 11.91 -19.64 -11.08
C GLU A 116 12.60 -18.67 -10.12
N LEU A 117 12.16 -17.42 -10.08
CA LEU A 117 12.65 -16.47 -9.08
C LEU A 117 12.30 -16.97 -7.68
N VAL A 118 13.31 -17.15 -6.83
CA VAL A 118 13.16 -17.42 -5.41
C VAL A 118 14.04 -16.45 -4.63
N ALA A 119 13.45 -15.79 -3.64
CA ALA A 119 14.19 -14.89 -2.76
C ALA A 119 13.56 -14.84 -1.37
N GLU A 120 14.34 -14.43 -0.38
CA GLU A 120 13.93 -14.42 1.02
C GLU A 120 14.48 -13.18 1.74
N ASN A 121 13.81 -12.80 2.83
CA ASN A 121 14.20 -11.71 3.73
C ASN A 121 14.52 -10.41 2.97
N ILE A 122 13.49 -9.82 2.35
CA ILE A 122 13.59 -8.54 1.63
C ILE A 122 12.73 -7.48 2.34
N PRO A 123 13.30 -6.41 2.90
CA PRO A 123 14.74 -6.16 3.03
C PRO A 123 15.40 -7.16 3.98
N ASP A 124 16.73 -7.25 3.90
CA ASP A 124 17.51 -8.02 4.86
C ASP A 124 17.48 -7.38 6.27
N SER A 125 18.17 -7.99 7.24
CA SER A 125 18.23 -7.50 8.62
C SER A 125 18.88 -6.11 8.77
N HIS A 126 19.54 -5.60 7.73
CA HIS A 126 20.18 -4.29 7.70
C HIS A 126 19.35 -3.27 6.89
N GLY A 127 18.18 -3.67 6.39
CA GLY A 127 17.32 -2.81 5.58
C GLY A 127 17.65 -2.78 4.09
N ASN A 128 18.61 -3.61 3.63
CA ASN A 128 19.05 -3.59 2.24
C ASN A 128 18.09 -4.36 1.33
N VAL A 129 17.93 -3.85 0.11
CA VAL A 129 17.24 -4.52 -0.99
C VAL A 129 18.17 -4.56 -2.19
N PRO A 130 18.53 -5.75 -2.70
CA PRO A 130 19.29 -5.84 -3.94
C PRO A 130 18.55 -5.12 -5.08
N PRO A 131 19.24 -4.32 -5.93
CA PRO A 131 18.58 -3.56 -7.00
C PRO A 131 17.67 -4.41 -7.89
N ALA A 132 18.07 -5.64 -8.20
CA ALA A 132 17.29 -6.59 -9.00
C ALA A 132 15.96 -7.01 -8.34
N LEU A 133 15.86 -6.92 -7.01
CA LEU A 133 14.67 -7.29 -6.23
C LEU A 133 13.82 -6.09 -5.82
N VAL A 134 14.22 -4.87 -6.17
CA VAL A 134 13.40 -3.67 -5.93
C VAL A 134 12.01 -3.80 -6.58
N PRO A 135 11.87 -4.19 -7.87
CA PRO A 135 10.55 -4.34 -8.47
C PRO A 135 9.68 -5.40 -7.79
N VAL A 136 10.30 -6.50 -7.33
CA VAL A 136 9.62 -7.56 -6.55
C VAL A 136 9.11 -6.99 -5.22
N ARG A 137 9.90 -6.15 -4.54
CA ARG A 137 9.48 -5.45 -3.32
C ARG A 137 8.34 -4.46 -3.57
N LEU A 138 8.40 -3.70 -4.66
CA LEU A 138 7.35 -2.75 -5.00
C LEU A 138 6.03 -3.46 -5.34
N LEU A 139 6.10 -4.57 -6.08
CA LEU A 139 4.95 -5.43 -6.37
C LEU A 139 4.34 -6.02 -5.08
N ALA A 140 5.18 -6.52 -4.17
CA ALA A 140 4.70 -6.98 -2.86
C ALA A 140 4.06 -5.84 -2.06
N GLY A 141 4.61 -4.63 -2.11
CA GLY A 141 4.02 -3.45 -1.49
C GLY A 141 2.64 -3.13 -2.04
N ALA A 142 2.47 -3.19 -3.36
CA ALA A 142 1.18 -3.00 -4.03
C ALA A 142 0.15 -4.07 -3.60
N ALA A 143 0.53 -5.35 -3.64
CA ALA A 143 -0.34 -6.44 -3.21
C ALA A 143 -0.67 -6.36 -1.71
N ALA A 144 0.31 -6.04 -0.86
CA ALA A 144 0.10 -5.85 0.58
C ALA A 144 -0.85 -4.68 0.87
N GLY A 145 -0.96 -3.70 -0.03
CA GLY A 145 -1.96 -2.63 0.08
C GLY A 145 -3.39 -3.16 0.17
N TYR A 146 -3.72 -4.23 -0.55
CA TYR A 146 -5.01 -4.91 -0.44
C TYR A 146 -5.18 -5.58 0.93
N VAL A 147 -4.18 -6.35 1.37
CA VAL A 147 -4.22 -7.03 2.67
C VAL A 147 -4.35 -6.03 3.82
N ILE A 148 -3.58 -4.95 3.79
CA ILE A 148 -3.65 -3.85 4.76
C ILE A 148 -5.04 -3.26 4.78
N TRP A 149 -5.58 -2.85 3.62
CA TRP A 149 -6.93 -2.27 3.54
C TRP A 149 -7.98 -3.24 4.11
N GLN A 150 -7.97 -4.49 3.67
CA GLN A 150 -8.97 -5.49 4.05
C GLN A 150 -8.98 -5.82 5.54
N ASN A 151 -7.83 -5.74 6.21
CA ASN A 151 -7.68 -6.14 7.61
C ASN A 151 -7.53 -4.95 8.57
N SER A 152 -7.66 -3.71 8.09
CA SER A 152 -7.50 -2.53 8.93
C SER A 152 -8.77 -2.23 9.73
N THR A 153 -8.56 -1.83 10.97
CA THR A 153 -9.55 -1.23 11.86
C THR A 153 -9.07 0.16 12.33
N GLU A 154 -9.87 0.88 13.10
CA GLU A 154 -9.44 2.15 13.71
C GLU A 154 -8.26 1.99 14.68
N ASP A 155 -8.07 0.77 15.19
CA ASP A 155 -7.07 0.43 16.21
C ASP A 155 -5.81 -0.21 15.64
N THR A 156 -5.69 -0.31 14.31
CA THR A 156 -4.52 -0.90 13.64
C THR A 156 -3.79 0.14 12.80
N GLU A 157 -2.49 -0.03 12.65
CA GLU A 157 -1.70 0.70 11.67
C GLU A 157 -0.70 -0.25 11.00
N LEU A 158 -1.19 -0.97 9.99
CA LEU A 158 -0.46 -2.04 9.32
C LEU A 158 0.47 -1.51 8.23
N HIS A 159 1.73 -1.96 8.26
CA HIS A 159 2.73 -1.68 7.23
C HIS A 159 3.41 -2.96 6.77
N LEU A 160 3.78 -3.04 5.49
CA LEU A 160 4.64 -4.11 4.99
C LEU A 160 6.04 -3.94 5.58
N ALA A 161 6.43 -4.84 6.49
CA ALA A 161 7.74 -4.82 7.11
C ALA A 161 8.78 -5.54 6.25
N GLN A 162 8.44 -6.77 5.83
CA GLN A 162 9.37 -7.64 5.13
C GLN A 162 8.64 -8.64 4.23
N ILE A 163 9.23 -8.97 3.09
CA ILE A 163 8.96 -10.22 2.38
C ILE A 163 9.83 -11.28 3.03
N LYS A 164 9.20 -12.20 3.77
CA LYS A 164 9.92 -13.31 4.37
C LYS A 164 10.42 -14.27 3.31
N ARG A 165 9.56 -14.57 2.32
CA ARG A 165 9.86 -15.41 1.16
C ARG A 165 9.00 -15.00 -0.02
N VAL A 166 9.57 -15.09 -1.22
CA VAL A 166 8.86 -15.00 -2.49
C VAL A 166 9.33 -16.10 -3.41
N LYS A 167 8.38 -16.75 -4.08
CA LYS A 167 8.65 -17.72 -5.13
C LYS A 167 7.77 -17.45 -6.35
N GLN A 168 8.37 -17.36 -7.52
CA GLN A 168 7.63 -17.36 -8.78
C GLN A 168 7.00 -18.74 -9.02
N VAL A 169 5.74 -18.75 -9.44
CA VAL A 169 5.01 -19.95 -9.81
C VAL A 169 4.93 -20.00 -11.34
N LYS A 170 5.36 -21.11 -11.94
CA LYS A 170 5.23 -21.32 -13.39
C LYS A 170 3.77 -21.35 -13.80
N ARG A 171 3.46 -20.54 -14.80
CA ARG A 171 2.17 -20.50 -15.49
C ARG A 171 2.34 -20.76 -16.96
N SER A 172 1.34 -21.38 -17.57
CA SER A 172 1.27 -21.62 -19.00
C SER A 172 0.68 -20.46 -19.80
N ASP A 173 0.12 -19.46 -19.12
CA ASP A 173 -0.50 -18.28 -19.73
C ASP A 173 0.41 -17.04 -19.62
N GLU A 174 -0.09 -15.90 -20.08
CA GLU A 174 0.63 -14.63 -20.08
C GLU A 174 0.73 -13.98 -18.70
N TYR A 175 0.10 -14.52 -17.66
CA TYR A 175 0.19 -13.93 -16.33
C TYR A 175 1.50 -14.31 -15.62
N LEU A 176 1.91 -13.45 -14.71
CA LEU A 176 2.94 -13.75 -13.71
C LEU A 176 2.24 -14.11 -12.40
N GLU A 177 2.79 -15.10 -11.70
CA GLU A 177 2.32 -15.47 -10.37
C GLU A 177 3.50 -15.64 -9.43
N PHE A 178 3.28 -15.17 -8.20
CA PHE A 178 4.25 -15.18 -7.14
C PHE A 178 3.54 -15.58 -5.85
N ASP A 179 4.09 -16.59 -5.19
CA ASP A 179 3.74 -16.97 -3.83
C ASP A 179 4.59 -16.13 -2.87
N TYR A 180 3.94 -15.22 -2.15
CA TYR A 180 4.56 -14.35 -1.16
C TYR A 180 4.18 -14.75 0.26
N VAL A 181 5.20 -14.89 1.11
CA VAL A 181 5.05 -14.85 2.56
C VAL A 181 5.58 -13.50 3.03
N ILE A 182 4.70 -12.65 3.56
CA ILE A 182 5.04 -11.31 4.05
C ILE A 182 4.86 -11.20 5.55
N LEU A 183 5.58 -10.27 6.16
CA LEU A 183 5.39 -9.83 7.52
C LEU A 183 4.78 -8.43 7.49
N LEU A 184 3.63 -8.28 8.15
CA LEU A 184 3.05 -6.99 8.44
C LEU A 184 3.43 -6.57 9.85
N HIS A 185 3.80 -5.32 10.03
CA HIS A 185 4.01 -4.72 11.34
C HIS A 185 2.81 -3.82 11.64
N ASP A 186 2.15 -4.08 12.77
CA ASP A 186 1.16 -3.17 13.33
C ASP A 186 1.84 -2.22 14.32
N VAL A 187 1.98 -0.96 13.91
CA VAL A 187 2.65 0.06 14.74
C VAL A 187 1.89 0.30 16.04
N VAL A 188 0.59 0.01 16.10
CA VAL A 188 -0.22 0.24 17.31
C VAL A 188 0.09 -0.80 18.39
N SER A 189 0.23 -2.07 18.02
CA SER A 189 0.42 -3.17 18.99
C SER A 189 1.88 -3.63 19.18
N GLN A 190 2.79 -3.27 18.25
CA GLN A 190 4.18 -3.73 18.15
C GLN A 190 4.34 -5.24 17.87
#